data_AF-A0A6A8VMZ5-F1
#
_entry.id   AF-A0A6A8VMZ5-F1
#
_cell.length_a   1.000
_cell.length_b   1.000
_cell.length_c   1.000
_cell.angle_alpha   90.00
_cell.angle_beta   90.00
_cell.angle_gamma   90.00
#
_symmetry.space_group_name_H-M   'P 1'
#
loop_
_entity.id
_entity.type
_entity.pdbx_description
1 polymer ?
#
loop_
_entity_poly.entity_id
_entity_poly.type
_entity_poly.pdbx_seq_one_letter_code
_entity_poly.pdbx_strand_id
1 'polypeptide(L)' 'MAYSIDFRKKVLSYCERTGSITEASHVFQISRNTIYGWLKLKEKTGELN' A
#
# COMPACT_ATOMS: atom_id res chain seq x y z
N MET A 1 3.51 -9.59 -11.14
CA MET A 1 2.84 -10.08 -9.91
C MET A 1 1.72 -9.12 -9.55
N ALA A 2 0.47 -9.57 -9.66
CA ALA A 2 -0.68 -8.79 -9.21
C ALA A 2 -0.96 -9.14 -7.73
N TYR A 3 -0.83 -8.15 -6.86
CA TYR A 3 -1.27 -8.28 -5.47
C TYR A 3 -2.80 -8.17 -5.43
N SER A 4 -3.46 -9.00 -4.61
CA SER A 4 -4.92 -8.94 -4.43
C SER A 4 -5.34 -7.59 -3.84
N ILE A 5 -6.53 -7.13 -4.18
CA ILE A 5 -7.09 -5.86 -3.70
C ILE A 5 -7.13 -5.84 -2.16
N ASP A 6 -7.51 -6.95 -1.53
CA ASP A 6 -7.56 -7.06 -0.07
C ASP A 6 -6.19 -6.90 0.57
N PHE A 7 -5.14 -7.45 -0.05
CA PHE A 7 -3.78 -7.27 0.43
C PHE A 7 -3.33 -5.81 0.33
N ARG A 8 -3.61 -5.14 -0.80
CA ARG A 8 -3.30 -3.71 -0.97
C ARG A 8 -4.01 -2.85 0.07
N LYS A 9 -5.31 -3.11 0.31
CA LYS A 9 -6.11 -2.42 1.34
C LYS A 9 -5.53 -2.64 2.74
N LYS A 10 -5.13 -3.87 3.08
CA LYS A 10 -4.50 -4.19 4.37
C LYS A 10 -3.20 -3.43 4.58
N VAL A 11 -2.33 -3.39 3.58
CA VAL A 11 -1.06 -2.65 3.63
C VAL A 11 -1.31 -1.16 3.81
N LEU A 12 -2.23 -0.57 3.04
CA LEU A 12 -2.51 0.86 3.11
C LEU A 12 -3.16 1.25 4.43
N SER A 13 -4.08 0.45 4.96
CA SER A 13 -4.65 0.65 6.30
C SER A 13 -3.57 0.58 7.38
N TYR A 14 -2.59 -0.33 7.24
CA TYR A 14 -1.44 -0.35 8.14
C TYR A 14 -0.62 0.94 8.05
N CYS A 15 -0.34 1.42 6.83
CA CYS A 15 0.38 2.68 6.61
C CYS A 15 -0.37 3.88 7.22
N GLU A 16 -1.70 3.94 7.09
CA GLU A 16 -2.53 5.00 7.69
C GLU A 16 -2.50 4.95 9.23
N ARG A 17 -2.44 3.75 9.81
CA ARG A 17 -2.38 3.55 11.27
C ARG A 17 -1.02 3.88 11.87
N THR A 18 0.08 3.53 11.21
CA THR A 18 1.44 3.76 11.72
C THR A 18 2.07 5.05 11.22
N GLY A 19 1.57 5.63 10.14
CA GLY A 19 2.18 6.77 9.44
C GLY A 19 3.49 6.42 8.72
N SER A 20 3.87 5.14 8.65
CA SER A 20 5.19 4.71 8.17
C SER A 20 5.11 3.67 7.05
N ILE A 21 5.40 4.13 5.83
CA ILE A 21 5.54 3.26 4.64
C ILE A 21 6.77 2.35 4.75
N THR A 22 7.85 2.84 5.37
CA THR A 22 9.07 2.06 5.58
C THR A 22 8.77 0.86 6.47
N GLU A 23 8.05 1.07 7.57
CA GLU A 23 7.65 -0.02 8.46
C GLU A 23 6.72 -1.01 7.76
N ALA A 24 5.72 -0.52 7.00
CA ALA A 24 4.86 -1.39 6.21
C ALA A 24 5.64 -2.23 5.18
N SER A 25 6.67 -1.65 4.55
CA SER A 25 7.55 -2.39 3.64
C SER A 25 8.26 -3.54 4.34
N HIS A 26 8.76 -3.33 5.56
CA HIS A 26 9.39 -4.39 6.36
C HIS A 26 8.39 -5.44 6.85
N VAL A 27 7.22 -5.03 7.33
CA VAL A 27 6.19 -5.94 7.88
C VAL A 27 5.59 -6.83 6.78
N PHE A 28 5.28 -6.25 5.62
CA PHE A 28 4.62 -6.95 4.53
C PHE A 28 5.60 -7.49 3.48
N GLN A 29 6.91 -7.27 3.66
CA GLN A 29 7.96 -7.73 2.74
C GLN A 29 7.70 -7.31 1.28
N ILE A 30 7.25 -6.07 1.10
CA ILE A 30 6.99 -5.47 -0.21
C ILE A 30 7.82 -4.22 -0.40
N SER A 31 8.13 -3.87 -1.65
CA SER A 31 8.92 -2.67 -1.91
C SER A 31 8.13 -1.40 -1.55
N ARG A 32 8.81 -0.40 -0.98
CA ARG A 32 8.23 0.93 -0.75
C ARG A 32 7.68 1.55 -2.04
N ASN A 33 8.34 1.31 -3.18
CA ASN A 33 7.89 1.81 -4.49
C ASN A 33 6.51 1.26 -4.87
N THR A 34 6.24 -0.01 -4.56
CA THR A 34 4.92 -0.63 -4.77
C THR A 34 3.86 0.07 -3.92
N ILE A 35 4.15 0.35 -2.66
CA ILE A 35 3.24 1.05 -1.74
C ILE A 35 2.96 2.47 -2.23
N TYR A 36 4.00 3.21 -2.64
CA TYR A 36 3.84 4.54 -3.25
C TYR A 36 3.00 4.49 -4.53
N GLY A 37 3.17 3.46 -5.35
CA GLY A 37 2.34 3.23 -6.54
C GLY A 37 0.86 3.08 -6.19
N TRP A 38 0.52 2.37 -5.12
CA TRP A 38 -0.87 2.21 -4.66
C TRP A 38 -1.45 3.49 -4.05
N LEU A 39 -0.65 4.25 -3.31
CA LEU A 39 -1.06 5.56 -2.79
C LEU A 39 -1.38 6.52 -3.93
N LYS A 40 -0.49 6.61 -4.92
CA LYS A 40 -0.70 7.45 -6.10
C LYS A 40 -1.91 7.00 -6.93
N LEU A 41 -2.14 5.69 -7.02
CA LEU A 41 -3.34 5.15 -7.66
C LEU A 41 -4.60 5.59 -6.89
N LYS A 42 -4.64 5.38 -5.56
CA LYS A 42 -5.74 5.81 -4.70
C LYS A 42 -6.04 7.31 -4.82
N GLU A 43 -5.02 8.15 -4.88
CA GLU A 43 -5.18 9.60 -5.10
C GLU A 43 -5.74 9.93 -6.48
N LYS A 44 -5.29 9.23 -7.53
CA LYS A 44 -5.68 9.51 -8.92
C LYS A 44 -7.08 9.00 -9.26
N THR A 45 -7.45 7.82 -8.78
CA THR A 45 -8.69 7.13 -9.17
C THR A 45 -9.72 7.07 -8.04
N GLY A 46 -9.38 7.48 -6.82
CA GLY A 46 -10.23 7.29 -5.63
C GLY A 46 -10.31 5.83 -5.16
N GLU A 47 -9.93 4.88 -6.02
CA GLU A 47 -10.07 3.44 -5.82
C GLU A 47 -8.76 2.68 -6.09
N LEU A 48 -8.59 1.55 -5.39
CA LEU A 48 -7.49 0.60 -5.58
C LEU A 48 -7.98 -0.57 -6.44
N ASN A 49 -8.11 -0.35 -7.75
CA ASN A 49 -8.39 -1.43 -8.72
C ASN A 49 -7.13 -2.26 -9.02
#